data_AF-A0A4Q4SNX2-F1
#
_entry.id   AF-A0A4Q4SNX2-F1
#
_cell.length_a   1.000
_cell.length_b   1.000
_cell.length_c   1.000
_cell.angle_alpha   90.00
_cell.angle_beta   90.00
_cell.angle_gamma   90.00
#
_symmetry.space_group_name_H-M   'P 1'
#
loop_
_entity.id
_entity.type
_entity.pdbx_description
1 polymer ?
#
loop_
_entity_poly.entity_id
_entity_poly.type
_entity_poly.pdbx_seq_one_letter_code
_entity_poly.pdbx_strand_id
1 'polypeptide(L)'
;MKSPNLPLQPHPEPTQIPNPGHSQMMVPTGFAAQLRAVQDIQQEQAERISRLEQENADLRNFERSVIDVADRVRALEQHKAYIAAKRREAVGQLLNMRTLHQEADNAFQLRTSDMQPDDLEGILGVYGTMLTTTMNHHQRVLAQTRANGHFPTYATPISQTQQLTAPMQYRHAYPAAYSEHGYCYAHNMPYHCRVCSK
;
A
#
# COMPACT_ATOMS: atom_id res chain seq x y z
N MET A 1 36.96 8.94 14.34
CA MET A 1 36.31 7.80 13.67
C MET A 1 36.65 7.91 12.19
N LYS A 2 37.31 6.89 11.63
CA LYS A 2 37.85 6.87 10.27
C LYS A 2 36.71 6.71 9.25
N SER A 3 36.67 7.58 8.25
CA SER A 3 35.79 7.46 7.08
C SER A 3 36.12 6.20 6.28
N PRO A 4 35.12 5.45 5.79
CA PRO A 4 35.37 4.36 4.87
C PRO A 4 35.77 4.89 3.49
N ASN A 5 36.93 4.43 3.04
CA ASN A 5 37.49 4.60 1.70
C ASN A 5 36.64 3.76 0.73
N LEU A 6 35.86 4.41 -0.14
CA LEU A 6 35.19 3.75 -1.26
C LEU A 6 36.11 3.86 -2.50
N PRO A 7 36.33 2.76 -3.25
CA PRO A 7 37.11 2.82 -4.49
C PRO A 7 36.37 3.67 -5.52
N LEU A 8 37.06 4.67 -6.07
CA LEU A 8 36.63 5.38 -7.28
C LEU A 8 36.43 4.36 -8.40
N GLN A 9 35.17 4.17 -8.83
CA GLN A 9 34.88 3.52 -10.09
C GLN A 9 35.52 4.33 -11.22
N PRO A 10 36.19 3.69 -12.19
CA PRO A 10 36.70 4.40 -13.35
C PRO A 10 35.53 5.00 -14.12
N HIS A 11 35.68 6.27 -14.49
CA HIS A 11 34.83 6.94 -15.48
C HIS A 11 34.60 6.02 -16.69
N PRO A 12 33.37 5.93 -17.24
CA PRO A 12 33.25 5.54 -18.62
C PRO A 12 33.97 6.62 -19.44
N GLU A 13 35.02 6.20 -20.16
CA GLU A 13 35.66 7.00 -21.18
C GLU A 13 34.59 7.69 -22.04
N PRO A 14 34.77 8.97 -22.42
CA PRO A 14 33.94 9.55 -23.47
C PRO A 14 34.20 8.72 -24.73
N THR A 15 33.25 7.84 -25.06
CA THR A 15 33.18 7.13 -26.33
C THR A 15 33.43 8.14 -27.42
N GLN A 16 34.59 8.00 -28.07
CA GLN A 16 35.00 8.79 -29.21
C GLN A 16 33.85 8.87 -30.19
N ILE A 17 33.33 10.08 -30.39
CA ILE A 17 32.54 10.41 -31.56
C ILE A 17 33.47 10.09 -32.74
N PRO A 18 33.15 9.12 -33.63
CA PRO A 18 33.99 8.88 -34.79
C PRO A 18 33.89 10.12 -35.67
N ASN A 19 34.97 10.88 -35.69
CA ASN A 19 35.19 12.01 -36.58
C ASN A 19 34.84 11.54 -38.02
N PRO A 20 33.97 12.23 -38.78
CA PRO A 20 33.64 11.87 -40.17
C PRO A 20 34.76 12.31 -41.12
N GLY A 21 36.01 12.05 -40.74
CA GLY A 21 37.23 12.50 -41.39
C GLY A 21 38.14 11.36 -41.78
N HIS A 22 37.58 10.26 -42.30
CA HIS A 22 38.36 9.32 -43.10
C HIS A 22 38.14 9.66 -44.57
N SER A 23 38.93 10.61 -45.07
CA SER A 23 39.22 10.75 -46.49
C SER A 23 39.81 9.42 -46.98
N GLN A 24 38.95 8.54 -47.47
CA GLN A 24 39.36 7.40 -48.27
C GLN A 24 40.11 7.95 -49.49
N MET A 25 41.33 7.45 -49.69
CA MET A 25 42.12 7.74 -50.88
C MET A 25 41.28 7.53 -52.13
N MET A 26 41.00 8.63 -52.83
CA MET A 26 40.20 8.65 -54.04
C MET A 26 41.04 8.10 -55.20
N VAL A 27 40.98 6.79 -55.41
CA VAL A 27 41.47 6.17 -56.65
C VAL A 27 40.56 6.64 -57.79
N PRO A 28 41.08 7.09 -58.96
CA PRO A 28 40.26 7.65 -60.03
C PRO A 28 39.39 6.56 -60.66
N THR A 29 38.21 6.39 -60.08
CA THR A 29 37.16 5.51 -60.55
C THR A 29 36.13 6.38 -61.27
N GLY A 30 35.66 5.97 -62.44
CA GLY A 30 34.74 6.76 -63.25
C GLY A 30 33.47 7.17 -62.49
N PHE A 31 32.80 8.24 -62.92
CA PHE A 31 31.60 8.82 -62.27
C PHE A 31 30.57 7.79 -61.79
N ALA A 32 30.32 6.74 -62.58
CA ALA A 32 29.39 5.67 -62.23
C ALA A 32 29.80 4.82 -61.01
N ALA A 33 31.11 4.68 -60.74
CA ALA A 33 31.63 3.98 -59.58
C ALA A 33 31.58 4.87 -58.32
N GLN A 34 31.84 6.17 -58.46
CA GLN A 34 31.62 7.14 -57.37
C GLN A 34 30.13 7.20 -56.96
N LEU A 35 29.21 7.20 -57.93
CA LEU A 35 27.78 7.21 -57.64
C LEU A 35 27.33 5.97 -56.85
N ARG A 36 27.85 4.79 -57.20
CA ARG A 36 27.59 3.54 -56.48
C ARG A 36 28.15 3.57 -55.07
N ALA A 37 29.39 4.04 -54.88
CA ALA A 37 29.98 4.18 -53.55
C ALA A 37 29.17 5.11 -52.64
N VAL A 38 28.64 6.21 -53.18
CA VAL A 38 27.76 7.12 -52.43
C VAL A 38 26.44 6.45 -52.07
N GLN A 39 25.85 5.66 -52.98
CA GLN A 39 24.63 4.89 -52.68
C GLN A 39 24.85 3.86 -51.59
N ASP A 40 25.95 3.13 -51.62
CA ASP A 40 26.30 2.12 -50.60
C ASP A 40 26.51 2.78 -49.23
N ILE A 41 27.19 3.94 -49.18
CA ILE A 41 27.36 4.72 -47.95
C ILE A 41 26.00 5.25 -47.44
N GLN A 42 25.13 5.73 -48.32
CA GLN A 42 23.79 6.19 -47.94
C GLN A 42 22.95 5.06 -47.36
N GLN A 43 23.05 3.86 -47.93
CA GLN A 43 22.34 2.69 -47.44
C GLN A 43 22.87 2.27 -46.06
N GLU A 44 24.19 2.21 -45.87
CA GLU A 44 24.81 1.90 -44.58
C GLU A 44 24.42 2.94 -43.51
N GLN A 45 24.39 4.22 -43.87
CA GLN A 45 23.93 5.29 -42.97
C GLN A 45 22.46 5.15 -42.62
N ALA A 46 21.59 4.81 -43.57
CA ALA A 46 20.16 4.60 -43.32
C ALA A 46 19.93 3.42 -42.35
N GLU A 47 20.64 2.31 -42.53
CA GLU A 47 20.58 1.15 -41.63
C GLU A 47 21.06 1.50 -40.22
N ARG A 48 22.13 2.31 -40.11
CA ARG A 48 22.63 2.79 -38.82
C ARG A 48 21.63 3.69 -38.12
N ILE A 49 21.00 4.62 -38.84
CA ILE A 49 19.96 5.51 -38.30
C ILE A 49 18.79 4.68 -37.77
N SER A 50 18.27 3.74 -38.56
CA SER A 50 17.15 2.89 -38.15
C SER A 50 17.46 2.09 -36.88
N ARG A 51 18.69 1.56 -36.75
CA ARG A 51 19.14 0.86 -35.54
C ARG A 51 19.18 1.78 -34.31
N LEU A 52 19.70 3.00 -34.48
CA LEU A 52 19.76 4.00 -33.40
C LEU A 52 18.37 4.50 -32.99
N GLU A 53 17.43 4.56 -33.93
CA GLU A 53 16.02 4.88 -33.65
C GLU A 53 15.34 3.77 -32.84
N GLN A 54 15.59 2.52 -33.20
CA GLN A 54 15.11 1.35 -32.45
C GLN A 54 15.69 1.36 -31.02
N GLU A 55 17.00 1.54 -30.87
CA GLU A 55 17.65 1.58 -29.56
C GLU A 55 17.13 2.75 -28.71
N ASN A 56 16.90 3.92 -29.30
CA ASN A 56 16.25 5.04 -28.61
C ASN A 56 14.82 4.70 -28.15
N ALA A 57 14.05 4.01 -28.97
CA ALA A 57 12.71 3.58 -28.60
C ALA A 57 12.76 2.63 -27.39
N ASP A 58 13.70 1.69 -27.39
CA ASP A 58 13.89 0.73 -26.31
C ASP A 58 14.37 1.42 -25.01
N LEU A 59 15.30 2.38 -25.10
CA LEU A 59 15.74 3.18 -23.96
C LEU A 59 14.58 3.99 -23.35
N ARG A 60 13.73 4.61 -24.18
CA ARG A 60 12.53 5.31 -23.71
C ARG A 60 11.50 4.39 -23.07
N ASN A 61 11.39 3.15 -23.55
CA ASN A 61 10.53 2.14 -22.92
C ASN A 61 11.07 1.74 -21.55
N PHE A 62 12.39 1.52 -21.47
CA PHE A 62 13.07 1.20 -20.23
C PHE A 62 12.96 2.33 -19.20
N GLU A 63 13.19 3.58 -19.60
CA GLU A 63 13.04 4.76 -18.75
C GLU A 63 11.64 4.83 -18.14
N ARG A 64 10.59 4.62 -18.96
CA ARG A 64 9.20 4.57 -18.47
C ARG A 64 8.99 3.45 -17.46
N SER A 65 9.55 2.26 -17.71
CA SER A 65 9.49 1.14 -16.76
C SER A 65 10.18 1.46 -15.44
N VAL A 66 11.32 2.15 -15.47
CA VAL A 66 12.05 2.54 -14.26
C VAL A 66 11.23 3.54 -13.44
N ILE A 67 10.59 4.50 -14.09
CA ILE A 67 9.71 5.48 -13.43
C ILE A 67 8.52 4.77 -12.76
N ASP A 68 7.85 3.85 -13.45
CA ASP A 68 6.72 3.08 -12.89
C ASP A 68 7.12 2.27 -11.66
N VAL A 69 8.27 1.59 -11.73
CA VAL A 69 8.81 0.84 -10.59
C VAL A 69 9.17 1.77 -9.44
N ALA A 70 9.76 2.93 -9.70
CA ALA A 70 10.10 3.91 -8.67
C ALA A 70 8.86 4.47 -7.96
N ASP A 71 7.78 4.76 -8.70
CA ASP A 71 6.52 5.21 -8.12
C ASP A 71 5.85 4.12 -7.30
N ARG A 72 5.89 2.87 -7.77
CA ARG A 72 5.39 1.72 -7.00
C ARG A 72 6.17 1.52 -5.70
N VAL A 73 7.50 1.66 -5.72
CA VAL A 73 8.33 1.60 -4.51
C VAL A 73 7.93 2.71 -3.54
N ARG A 74 7.77 3.94 -4.01
CA ARG A 74 7.35 5.08 -3.19
C ARG A 74 5.98 4.85 -2.54
N ALA A 75 5.01 4.32 -3.29
CA ALA A 75 3.70 3.98 -2.76
C ALA A 75 3.77 2.91 -1.66
N LEU A 76 4.62 1.88 -1.85
CA LEU A 76 4.83 0.83 -0.86
C LEU A 76 5.51 1.36 0.41
N GLU A 77 6.48 2.28 0.28
CA GLU A 77 7.14 2.92 1.41
C GLU A 77 6.18 3.78 2.24
N GLN A 78 5.32 4.56 1.57
CA GLN A 78 4.26 5.33 2.22
C GLN A 78 3.27 4.42 2.96
N HIS A 79 2.86 3.32 2.32
CA HIS A 79 1.96 2.34 2.94
C HIS A 79 2.60 1.65 4.15
N LYS A 80 3.89 1.31 4.08
CA LYS A 80 4.65 0.77 5.21
C LYS A 80 4.72 1.76 6.38
N ALA A 81 5.00 3.03 6.09
CA ALA A 81 5.03 4.09 7.10
C ALA A 81 3.67 4.26 7.78
N TYR A 82 2.59 4.23 6.99
CA TYR A 82 1.21 4.27 7.47
C TYR A 82 0.88 3.10 8.41
N ILE A 83 1.19 1.85 8.01
CA ILE A 83 0.97 0.67 8.87
C ILE A 83 1.81 0.79 10.16
N ALA A 84 3.04 1.26 10.07
CA ALA A 84 3.89 1.43 11.25
C ALA A 84 3.35 2.50 12.22
N ALA A 85 2.79 3.60 11.70
CA ALA A 85 2.09 4.59 12.51
C ALA A 85 0.85 3.98 13.20
N LYS A 86 0.03 3.23 12.45
CA LYS A 86 -1.14 2.54 13.00
C LYS A 86 -0.80 1.55 14.12
N ARG A 87 0.27 0.77 13.95
CA ARG A 87 0.72 -0.16 15.00
C ARG A 87 1.08 0.60 16.28
N ARG A 88 1.76 1.74 16.17
CA ARG A 88 2.10 2.58 17.33
C ARG A 88 0.85 3.13 18.01
N GLU A 89 -0.13 3.59 17.25
CA GLU A 89 -1.42 4.05 17.78
C GLU A 89 -2.16 2.93 18.53
N ALA A 90 -2.28 1.75 17.92
CA ALA A 90 -2.94 0.61 18.53
C ALA A 90 -2.26 0.16 19.84
N VAL A 91 -0.92 0.13 19.86
CA VAL A 91 -0.15 -0.15 21.08
C VAL A 91 -0.43 0.90 22.16
N GLY A 92 -0.47 2.19 21.80
CA GLY A 92 -0.81 3.26 22.74
C GLY A 92 -2.23 3.10 23.32
N GLN A 93 -3.21 2.75 22.49
CA GLN A 93 -4.58 2.48 22.95
C GLN A 93 -4.64 1.29 23.92
N LEU A 94 -3.93 0.20 23.64
CA LEU A 94 -3.87 -0.97 24.52
C LEU A 94 -3.18 -0.65 25.86
N LEU A 95 -2.12 0.16 25.85
CA LEU A 95 -1.47 0.61 27.08
C LEU A 95 -2.40 1.48 27.92
N ASN A 96 -3.15 2.39 27.29
CA ASN A 96 -4.15 3.19 28.00
C ASN A 96 -5.27 2.33 28.61
N MET A 97 -5.76 1.34 27.86
CA MET A 97 -6.75 0.36 28.35
C MET A 97 -6.24 -0.38 29.59
N ARG A 98 -4.98 -0.81 29.57
CA ARG A 98 -4.36 -1.48 30.71
C ARG A 98 -4.34 -0.59 31.95
N THR A 99 -3.93 0.67 31.81
CA THR A 99 -3.89 1.61 32.94
C THR A 99 -5.29 1.82 33.52
N LEU A 100 -6.30 2.02 32.68
CA LEU A 100 -7.68 2.20 33.12
C LEU A 100 -8.26 0.96 33.79
N HIS A 101 -7.92 -0.25 33.32
CA HIS A 101 -8.28 -1.49 34.03
C HIS A 101 -7.61 -1.57 35.40
N GLN A 102 -6.35 -1.17 35.52
CA GLN A 102 -5.65 -1.16 36.81
C GLN A 102 -6.25 -0.14 37.79
N GLU A 103 -6.58 1.07 37.31
CA GLU A 103 -7.26 2.08 38.12
C GLU A 103 -8.64 1.59 38.59
N ALA A 104 -9.38 0.93 37.69
CA ALA A 104 -10.66 0.33 38.04
C ALA A 104 -10.51 -0.77 39.10
N ASP A 105 -9.54 -1.68 38.94
CA ASP A 105 -9.26 -2.74 39.93
C ASP A 105 -8.90 -2.17 41.30
N ASN A 106 -8.03 -1.15 41.35
CA ASN A 106 -7.72 -0.44 42.59
C ASN A 106 -8.96 0.19 43.24
N ALA A 107 -9.85 0.78 42.43
CA ALA A 107 -11.09 1.36 42.93
C ALA A 107 -12.07 0.30 43.46
N PHE A 108 -12.11 -0.89 42.84
CA PHE A 108 -12.90 -2.02 43.35
C PHE A 108 -12.33 -2.54 44.66
N GLN A 109 -11.02 -2.77 44.74
CA GLN A 109 -10.36 -3.21 45.96
C GLN A 109 -10.66 -2.25 47.13
N LEU A 110 -10.59 -0.94 46.90
CA LEU A 110 -10.92 0.07 47.92
C LEU A 110 -12.40 0.04 48.31
N ARG A 111 -13.33 -0.20 47.37
CA ARG A 111 -14.76 -0.30 47.69
C ARG A 111 -15.11 -1.58 48.43
N THR A 112 -14.37 -2.66 48.18
CA THR A 112 -14.59 -3.95 48.82
C THR A 112 -13.88 -4.09 50.17
N SER A 113 -12.93 -3.20 50.51
CA SER A 113 -12.10 -3.36 51.72
C SER A 113 -12.91 -3.35 53.02
N ASP A 114 -14.01 -2.60 53.04
CA ASP A 114 -14.84 -2.39 54.23
C ASP A 114 -16.11 -3.26 54.22
N MET A 115 -16.27 -4.09 53.18
CA MET A 115 -17.44 -4.96 53.02
C MET A 115 -17.29 -6.20 53.89
N GLN A 116 -18.34 -6.53 54.64
CA GLN A 116 -18.36 -7.77 55.41
C GLN A 116 -18.44 -8.97 54.45
N PRO A 117 -17.80 -10.11 54.78
CA PRO A 117 -17.82 -11.30 53.91
C PRO A 117 -19.23 -11.86 53.69
N ASP A 118 -20.18 -11.54 54.57
CA ASP A 118 -21.58 -11.96 54.49
C ASP A 118 -22.47 -10.98 53.69
N ASP A 119 -21.94 -9.83 53.25
CA ASP A 119 -22.66 -8.83 52.45
C ASP A 119 -22.68 -9.19 50.96
N LEU A 120 -23.49 -10.20 50.63
CA LEU A 120 -23.66 -10.69 49.26
C LEU A 120 -24.21 -9.62 48.31
N GLU A 121 -25.21 -8.84 48.75
CA GLU A 121 -25.86 -7.83 47.91
C GLU A 121 -24.89 -6.71 47.53
N GLY A 122 -24.10 -6.25 48.50
CA GLY A 122 -23.05 -5.27 48.25
C GLY A 122 -22.00 -5.79 47.27
N ILE A 123 -21.49 -7.01 47.47
CA ILE A 123 -20.45 -7.58 46.59
C ILE A 123 -20.99 -7.75 45.16
N LEU A 124 -22.25 -8.20 44.99
CA LEU A 124 -22.89 -8.30 43.68
C LEU A 124 -23.04 -6.94 43.00
N GLY A 125 -23.34 -5.88 43.76
CA GLY A 125 -23.41 -4.50 43.24
C GLY A 125 -22.06 -3.96 42.77
N VAL A 126 -20.99 -4.19 43.55
CA VAL A 126 -19.62 -3.80 43.17
C VAL A 126 -19.16 -4.58 41.94
N TYR A 127 -19.45 -5.88 41.87
CA TYR A 127 -19.13 -6.71 40.71
C TYR A 127 -19.89 -6.26 39.44
N GLY A 128 -21.18 -5.94 39.55
CA GLY A 128 -21.97 -5.40 38.44
C GLY A 128 -21.43 -4.06 37.90
N THR A 129 -21.03 -3.16 38.80
CA THR A 129 -20.41 -1.88 38.41
C THR A 129 -19.02 -2.06 37.79
N MET A 130 -18.26 -3.08 38.19
CA MET A 130 -17.00 -3.47 37.55
C MET A 130 -17.18 -3.93 36.11
N LEU A 131 -18.09 -4.88 35.88
CA LEU A 131 -18.39 -5.36 34.54
C LEU A 131 -18.88 -4.22 33.64
N THR A 132 -19.72 -3.34 34.17
CA THR A 132 -20.23 -2.18 33.41
C THR A 132 -19.12 -1.19 33.05
N THR A 133 -18.21 -0.91 33.98
CA THR A 133 -17.07 -0.01 33.75
C THR A 133 -16.13 -0.55 32.66
N THR A 134 -15.75 -1.82 32.76
CA THR A 134 -14.87 -2.48 31.78
C THR A 134 -15.54 -2.58 30.40
N MET A 135 -16.84 -2.89 30.35
CA MET A 135 -17.60 -2.96 29.09
C MET A 135 -17.72 -1.59 28.41
N ASN A 136 -18.05 -0.53 29.16
CA ASN A 136 -18.11 0.84 28.62
C ASN A 136 -16.75 1.27 28.06
N HIS A 137 -15.66 0.88 28.71
CA HIS A 137 -14.33 1.23 28.24
C HIS A 137 -14.01 0.56 26.89
N HIS A 138 -14.26 -0.75 26.77
CA HIS A 138 -14.12 -1.47 25.51
C HIS A 138 -15.01 -0.88 24.40
N GLN A 139 -16.27 -0.53 24.71
CA GLN A 139 -17.18 0.09 23.73
C GLN A 139 -16.64 1.43 23.24
N ARG A 140 -16.08 2.27 24.11
CA ARG A 140 -15.48 3.56 23.73
C ARG A 140 -14.28 3.38 22.82
N VAL A 141 -13.40 2.41 23.09
CA VAL A 141 -12.23 2.12 22.22
C VAL A 141 -12.66 1.50 20.89
N LEU A 142 -13.68 0.63 20.88
CA LEU A 142 -14.28 0.13 19.65
C LEU A 142 -14.94 1.24 18.80
N ALA A 143 -15.55 2.24 19.45
CA ALA A 143 -16.12 3.39 18.74
C ALA A 143 -15.02 4.28 18.14
N GLN A 144 -13.93 4.52 18.85
CA GLN A 144 -12.79 5.29 18.34
C GLN A 144 -12.08 4.60 17.16
N THR A 145 -11.89 3.29 17.24
CA THR A 145 -11.31 2.51 16.12
C THR A 145 -12.22 2.57 14.88
N ARG A 146 -13.54 2.43 15.04
CA ARG A 146 -14.51 2.58 13.93
C ARG A 146 -14.52 3.99 13.33
N ALA A 147 -14.50 5.04 14.16
CA ALA A 147 -14.49 6.43 13.70
C ALA A 147 -13.23 6.74 12.85
N ASN A 148 -12.10 6.11 13.15
CA ASN A 148 -10.86 6.24 12.39
C ASN A 148 -10.82 5.33 11.14
N GLY A 149 -11.95 4.75 10.72
CA GLY A 149 -12.06 3.90 9.53
C GLY A 149 -11.47 2.49 9.70
N HIS A 150 -11.25 2.03 10.93
CA HIS A 150 -10.72 0.70 11.20
C HIS A 150 -11.86 -0.31 11.33
N PHE A 151 -12.23 -0.93 10.21
CA PHE A 151 -12.97 -2.19 10.26
C PHE A 151 -11.95 -3.32 10.46
N PRO A 152 -12.05 -4.12 11.54
CA PRO A 152 -11.25 -5.33 11.62
C PRO A 152 -11.69 -6.27 10.48
N THR A 153 -10.72 -6.80 9.74
CA THR A 153 -10.94 -7.76 8.64
C THR A 153 -11.59 -9.07 9.12
N TYR A 154 -11.64 -9.28 10.44
CA TYR A 154 -12.29 -10.39 11.12
C TYR A 154 -13.47 -9.95 12.01
N ALA A 155 -14.16 -8.85 11.69
CA ALA A 155 -15.49 -8.64 12.25
C ALA A 155 -16.45 -9.68 11.62
N THR A 156 -16.75 -10.74 12.36
CA THR A 156 -18.02 -11.45 12.15
C THR A 156 -19.13 -10.41 12.16
N PRO A 157 -20.02 -10.37 11.14
CA PRO A 157 -21.10 -9.41 11.13
C PRO A 157 -21.96 -9.66 12.36
N ILE A 158 -21.95 -8.70 13.28
CA ILE A 158 -22.96 -8.64 14.34
C ILE A 158 -24.25 -8.36 13.59
N SER A 159 -25.14 -9.35 13.54
CA SER A 159 -26.47 -9.24 12.96
C SER A 159 -27.15 -7.99 13.53
N GLN A 160 -27.46 -7.03 12.65
CA GLN A 160 -28.17 -5.78 12.96
C GLN A 160 -29.66 -6.04 13.25
N THR A 161 -30.00 -6.97 14.15
CA THR A 161 -31.40 -7.28 14.49
C THR A 161 -31.87 -6.65 15.81
N GLN A 162 -31.13 -5.70 16.39
CA GLN A 162 -31.55 -4.97 17.60
C GLN A 162 -31.41 -3.44 17.49
N GLN A 163 -31.82 -2.85 16.37
CA GLN A 163 -32.22 -1.44 16.36
C GLN A 163 -33.60 -1.32 15.73
N LEU A 164 -34.59 -1.05 16.59
CA LEU A 164 -35.97 -0.82 16.19
C LEU A 164 -36.11 0.52 15.42
N THR A 165 -36.98 0.43 14.41
CA THR A 165 -37.85 1.48 13.82
C THR A 165 -37.20 2.62 13.03
N ALA A 166 -36.96 2.36 11.73
CA ALA A 166 -37.27 3.29 10.65
C ALA A 166 -37.66 2.50 9.38
N PRO A 167 -38.63 2.96 8.56
CA PRO A 167 -39.12 2.18 7.42
C PRO A 167 -38.14 2.28 6.26
N MET A 168 -37.37 1.22 6.01
CA MET A 168 -36.50 1.11 4.84
C MET A 168 -37.04 0.00 3.93
N GLN A 169 -37.82 0.39 2.93
CA GLN A 169 -37.94 -0.37 1.69
C GLN A 169 -36.88 0.13 0.71
N TYR A 170 -35.64 -0.35 0.84
CA TYR A 170 -34.70 -0.37 -0.28
C TYR A 170 -34.32 -1.82 -0.54
N ARG A 171 -35.04 -2.41 -1.50
CA ARG A 171 -34.69 -3.69 -2.10
C ARG A 171 -33.40 -3.46 -2.89
N HIS A 172 -32.25 -3.82 -2.33
CA HIS A 172 -30.99 -3.78 -3.07
C HIS A 172 -31.06 -4.83 -4.19
N ALA A 173 -30.76 -4.40 -5.42
CA ALA A 173 -30.74 -5.24 -6.62
C ALA A 173 -29.57 -6.25 -6.65
N TYR A 174 -28.69 -6.23 -5.65
CA TYR A 174 -27.47 -7.05 -5.60
C TYR A 174 -27.48 -8.00 -4.40
N PRO A 175 -26.93 -9.22 -4.55
CA PRO A 175 -26.77 -10.16 -3.44
C PRO A 175 -25.92 -9.55 -2.32
N ALA A 176 -26.18 -9.93 -1.07
CA ALA A 176 -25.53 -9.38 0.13
C ALA A 176 -23.98 -9.44 0.15
N ALA A 177 -23.38 -10.24 -0.73
CA ALA A 177 -21.92 -10.34 -0.90
C ALA A 177 -21.30 -9.24 -1.78
N TYR A 178 -22.11 -8.34 -2.35
CA TYR A 178 -21.69 -7.28 -3.26
C TYR A 178 -21.97 -5.89 -2.69
N SER A 179 -21.07 -4.96 -3.00
CA SER A 179 -21.29 -3.53 -2.78
C SER A 179 -22.34 -2.98 -3.75
N GLU A 180 -22.93 -1.84 -3.39
CA GLU A 180 -23.82 -1.08 -4.27
C GLU A 180 -23.15 -0.66 -5.58
N HIS A 181 -21.82 -0.56 -5.60
CA HIS A 181 -21.01 -0.28 -6.78
C HIS A 181 -20.63 -1.53 -7.59
N GLY A 182 -21.25 -2.68 -7.31
CA GLY A 182 -20.98 -3.93 -8.03
C GLY A 182 -19.59 -4.48 -7.73
N TYR A 183 -19.16 -4.50 -6.47
CA TYR A 183 -17.86 -5.05 -6.06
C TYR A 183 -18.04 -6.20 -5.07
N CYS A 184 -17.41 -7.35 -5.34
CA CYS A 184 -17.49 -8.51 -4.45
C CYS A 184 -16.52 -8.37 -3.28
N TYR A 185 -17.03 -8.29 -2.05
CA TYR A 185 -16.19 -8.20 -0.85
C TYR A 185 -15.41 -9.49 -0.55
N ALA A 186 -15.93 -10.65 -0.94
CA ALA A 186 -15.30 -11.94 -0.67
C ALA A 186 -14.02 -12.17 -1.51
N HIS A 187 -13.99 -11.62 -2.73
CA HIS A 187 -12.93 -11.91 -3.70
C HIS A 187 -12.23 -10.65 -4.25
N ASN A 188 -12.59 -9.47 -3.75
CA ASN A 188 -12.01 -8.20 -4.15
C ASN A 188 -12.01 -7.98 -5.68
N MET A 189 -13.11 -8.32 -6.34
CA MET A 189 -13.25 -8.22 -7.80
C MET A 189 -14.55 -7.51 -8.21
N PRO A 190 -14.58 -6.79 -9.35
CA PRO A 190 -15.80 -6.19 -9.91
C PRO A 190 -16.85 -7.24 -10.29
N TYR A 191 -18.11 -6.81 -10.34
CA TYR A 191 -19.25 -7.62 -10.75
C TYR A 191 -19.19 -7.93 -12.26
N HIS A 192 -19.48 -9.15 -12.71
CA HIS A 192 -19.85 -10.33 -11.93
C HIS A 192 -18.59 -11.06 -11.43
N CYS A 193 -18.54 -11.41 -10.14
CA CYS A 193 -17.42 -12.18 -9.62
C CYS A 193 -17.51 -13.62 -10.12
N ARG A 194 -16.56 -14.03 -10.98
CA ARG A 194 -16.49 -15.38 -11.56
C ARG A 194 -16.36 -16.52 -10.53
N VAL A 195 -16.01 -16.20 -9.29
CA VAL A 195 -15.88 -17.16 -8.19
C VAL A 195 -17.20 -17.36 -7.45
N CYS A 196 -18.01 -16.30 -7.30
CA CYS A 196 -19.34 -16.37 -6.69
C CYS A 196 -20.44 -16.76 -7.68
N SER A 197 -20.18 -16.66 -8.99
CA SER A 197 -21.14 -16.96 -10.06
C SER A 197 -21.03 -18.39 -10.61
N LYS A 198 -20.44 -19.31 -9.83
CA LYS A 198 -20.41 -20.76 -10.07
C LYS A 198 -21.25 -21.44 -9.01
#